data_AF-A0A2E8B5D4-F1
#
_entry.id   AF-A0A2E8B5D4-F1
#
_cell.length_a   1.000
_cell.length_b   1.000
_cell.length_c   1.000
_cell.angle_alpha   90.00
_cell.angle_beta   90.00
_cell.angle_gamma   90.00
#
_symmetry.space_group_name_H-M   'P 1'
#
loop_
_entity.id
_entity.type
_entity.pdbx_description
1 polymer ?
#
loop_
_entity_poly.entity_id
_entity_poly.type
_entity_poly.pdbx_seq_one_letter_code
_entity_poly.pdbx_strand_id
1 'polypeptide(L)'
;MLIMTLLFASGCGPYDPPPSLNKPTKKNLPVEKENQKHLRIVFYDFDQTLPVMHIFKETAGADDVSKKSDQFFVDAFGGEERVARLKKHFERLTQAEVKCSIVSYGYSAVIKESLIRVGLIDFFAKDAIFGRDSEALKRFRMAKHKVISEEMGSGNIGHEEAIFVDDSKENIEKCAEAGICRTLHVHERRGLTEKNLVFLENELMKK
;
A
#
# COMPACT_ATOMS: atom_id res chain seq x y z
N MET A 1 -9.49 -78.80 48.78
CA MET A 1 -8.87 -80.08 48.37
C MET A 1 -9.97 -80.92 47.73
N LEU A 2 -9.75 -81.41 46.50
CA LEU A 2 -10.61 -82.34 45.73
C LEU A 2 -11.98 -81.76 45.27
N ILE A 3 -12.50 -81.95 44.05
CA ILE A 3 -12.11 -82.85 42.95
C ILE A 3 -12.81 -82.46 41.62
N MET A 4 -12.09 -82.71 40.53
CA MET A 4 -12.51 -83.34 39.26
C MET A 4 -13.61 -82.76 38.33
N THR A 5 -13.11 -82.39 37.14
CA THR A 5 -13.43 -82.89 35.77
C THR A 5 -14.87 -83.00 35.28
N LEU A 6 -15.05 -82.49 34.05
CA LEU A 6 -15.61 -83.08 32.81
C LEU A 6 -16.43 -82.00 32.08
N LEU A 7 -16.56 -81.89 30.76
CA LEU A 7 -15.86 -82.32 29.54
C LEU A 7 -16.75 -81.77 28.39
N PHE A 8 -16.14 -81.32 27.28
CA PHE A 8 -16.73 -81.12 25.92
C PHE A 8 -17.87 -80.06 25.80
N ALA A 9 -18.13 -79.38 24.67
CA ALA A 9 -17.77 -79.58 23.28
C ALA A 9 -17.93 -78.26 22.46
N SER A 10 -17.26 -78.26 21.30
CA SER A 10 -17.77 -77.76 20.01
C SER A 10 -17.76 -76.25 19.70
N GLY A 11 -17.02 -75.91 18.64
CA GLY A 11 -17.30 -74.72 17.83
C GLY A 11 -16.12 -74.15 17.05
N CYS A 12 -15.48 -74.91 16.15
CA CYS A 12 -14.65 -74.31 15.10
C CYS A 12 -15.57 -73.73 14.02
N GLY A 13 -15.74 -72.41 14.01
CA GLY A 13 -16.29 -71.65 12.88
C GLY A 13 -15.16 -70.85 12.19
N PRO A 14 -15.18 -70.71 10.86
CA PRO A 14 -14.14 -69.99 10.12
C PRO A 14 -14.18 -68.48 10.44
N TYR A 15 -12.99 -67.92 10.55
CA TYR A 15 -12.71 -66.53 10.90
C TYR A 15 -12.82 -65.67 9.63
N ASP A 16 -13.90 -64.89 9.48
CA ASP A 16 -13.97 -63.83 8.48
C ASP A 16 -13.26 -62.57 9.00
N PRO A 17 -12.31 -61.97 8.25
CA PRO A 17 -11.69 -60.72 8.65
C PRO A 17 -12.68 -59.55 8.48
N PRO A 18 -12.62 -58.52 9.35
CA PRO A 18 -13.55 -57.40 9.31
C PRO A 18 -13.35 -56.54 8.05
N PRO A 19 -14.44 -55.96 7.51
CA PRO A 19 -14.38 -55.09 6.34
C PRO A 19 -13.63 -53.80 6.64
N SER A 20 -12.75 -53.41 5.71
CA SER A 20 -11.98 -52.18 5.77
C SER A 20 -12.90 -50.96 5.82
N LEU A 21 -12.77 -50.17 6.89
CA LEU A 21 -13.37 -48.85 7.01
C LEU A 21 -12.73 -47.93 5.97
N ASN A 22 -13.42 -47.73 4.85
CA ASN A 22 -13.12 -46.66 3.90
C ASN A 22 -13.21 -45.32 4.63
N LYS A 23 -12.06 -44.69 4.86
CA LYS A 23 -11.97 -43.29 5.29
C LYS A 23 -12.72 -42.41 4.27
N PRO A 24 -13.57 -41.48 4.73
CA PRO A 24 -14.18 -40.51 3.84
C PRO A 24 -13.08 -39.59 3.30
N THR A 25 -12.84 -39.68 1.99
CA THR A 25 -12.00 -38.78 1.22
C THR A 25 -12.49 -37.36 1.47
N LYS A 26 -11.61 -36.49 1.99
CA LYS A 26 -11.89 -35.06 2.16
C LYS A 26 -12.42 -34.52 0.84
N LYS A 27 -13.71 -34.20 0.81
CA LYS A 27 -14.34 -33.44 -0.27
C LYS A 27 -13.49 -32.20 -0.52
N ASN A 28 -13.21 -31.97 -1.79
CA ASN A 28 -12.71 -30.72 -2.32
C ASN A 28 -13.61 -29.58 -1.80
N LEU A 29 -13.18 -28.92 -0.73
CA LEU A 29 -13.66 -27.59 -0.41
C LEU A 29 -13.21 -26.69 -1.57
N PRO A 30 -14.11 -25.90 -2.17
CA PRO A 30 -13.67 -24.86 -3.08
C PRO A 30 -12.76 -23.95 -2.25
N VAL A 31 -11.48 -23.91 -2.61
CA VAL A 31 -10.61 -22.83 -2.19
C VAL A 31 -11.31 -21.57 -2.70
N GLU A 32 -11.91 -20.81 -1.78
CA GLU A 32 -12.40 -19.48 -2.10
C GLU A 32 -11.22 -18.76 -2.73
N LYS A 33 -11.29 -18.49 -4.04
CA LYS A 33 -10.38 -17.54 -4.66
C LYS A 33 -10.66 -16.24 -3.93
N GLU A 34 -9.78 -15.87 -3.00
CA GLU A 34 -9.77 -14.53 -2.45
C GLU A 34 -9.83 -13.58 -3.64
N ASN A 35 -10.95 -12.89 -3.77
CA ASN A 35 -11.19 -11.94 -4.83
C ASN A 35 -10.31 -10.73 -4.50
N GLN A 36 -9.02 -10.82 -4.86
CA GLN A 36 -8.02 -9.82 -4.53
C GLN A 36 -8.48 -8.50 -5.15
N LYS A 37 -8.79 -7.54 -4.29
CA LYS A 37 -9.28 -6.24 -4.73
C LYS A 37 -8.15 -5.47 -5.41
N HIS A 38 -8.45 -4.93 -6.59
CA HIS A 38 -7.52 -4.09 -7.32
C HIS A 38 -7.24 -2.78 -6.57
N LEU A 39 -6.00 -2.31 -6.65
CA LEU A 39 -5.62 -0.99 -6.12
C LEU A 39 -6.35 0.12 -6.90
N ARG A 40 -6.94 1.08 -6.20
CA ARG A 40 -7.69 2.22 -6.75
C ARG A 40 -7.08 3.58 -6.46
N ILE A 41 -6.25 3.68 -5.41
CA ILE A 41 -5.57 4.92 -5.05
C ILE A 41 -4.22 4.68 -4.39
N VAL A 42 -3.24 5.52 -4.73
CA VAL A 42 -1.99 5.65 -4.00
C VAL A 42 -1.93 7.03 -3.35
N PHE A 43 -1.70 7.03 -2.04
CA PHE A 43 -1.38 8.24 -1.28
C PHE A 43 0.14 8.32 -1.12
N TYR A 44 0.75 9.42 -1.53
CA TYR A 44 2.17 9.67 -1.38
C TYR A 44 2.41 10.75 -0.34
N ASP A 45 3.42 10.58 0.50
CA ASP A 45 4.15 11.73 0.99
C ASP A 45 4.93 12.41 -0.14
N PHE A 46 5.38 13.64 0.11
CA PHE A 46 6.16 14.39 -0.84
C PHE A 46 7.66 14.29 -0.56
N ASP A 47 8.18 15.10 0.36
CA ASP A 47 9.61 15.19 0.67
C ASP A 47 10.24 13.82 0.90
N GLN A 48 11.41 13.57 0.31
CA GLN A 48 12.15 12.31 0.46
C GLN A 48 11.37 11.03 0.04
N THR A 49 10.19 11.18 -0.57
CA THR A 49 9.33 10.11 -1.11
C THR A 49 9.20 10.24 -2.62
N LEU A 50 8.69 11.38 -3.14
CA LEU A 50 8.74 11.66 -4.58
C LEU A 50 10.07 12.33 -4.95
N PRO A 51 10.48 13.47 -4.38
CA PRO A 51 11.83 13.97 -4.53
C PRO A 51 12.83 13.15 -3.72
N VAL A 52 14.12 13.23 -4.06
CA VAL A 52 15.20 12.55 -3.34
C VAL A 52 15.72 13.37 -2.15
N MET A 53 15.25 14.61 -2.00
CA MET A 53 15.63 15.53 -0.93
C MET A 53 14.40 16.08 -0.20
N HIS A 54 14.65 16.77 0.92
CA HIS A 54 13.62 17.42 1.71
C HIS A 54 13.48 18.89 1.29
N ILE A 55 12.78 19.14 0.18
CA ILE A 55 12.54 20.46 -0.41
C ILE A 55 12.07 21.45 0.66
N PHE A 56 11.15 21.06 1.54
CA PHE A 56 10.68 21.95 2.61
C PHE A 56 11.83 22.47 3.52
N LYS A 57 12.82 21.63 3.87
CA LYS A 57 13.97 22.09 4.66
C LYS A 57 14.92 22.95 3.83
N GLU A 58 15.11 22.59 2.58
CA GLU A 58 16.05 23.22 1.63
C GLU A 58 15.57 24.60 1.18
N THR A 59 14.28 24.87 1.33
CA THR A 59 13.67 26.19 1.14
C THR A 59 13.45 26.92 2.47
N ALA A 60 13.99 26.41 3.58
CA ALA A 60 13.80 26.94 4.93
C ALA A 60 12.32 27.10 5.33
N GLY A 61 11.45 26.23 4.80
CA GLY A 61 10.02 26.26 5.02
C GLY A 61 9.30 27.41 4.32
N ALA A 62 9.88 27.96 3.24
CA ALA A 62 9.20 28.94 2.40
C ALA A 62 7.93 28.35 1.78
N ASP A 63 6.89 29.17 1.64
CA ASP A 63 5.65 28.88 0.95
C ASP A 63 5.67 29.33 -0.52
N ASP A 64 6.66 30.15 -0.90
CA ASP A 64 6.96 30.55 -2.28
C ASP A 64 8.38 30.10 -2.68
N VAL A 65 8.46 29.41 -3.82
CA VAL A 65 9.70 28.90 -4.42
C VAL A 65 9.88 29.36 -5.87
N SER A 66 9.10 30.36 -6.32
CA SER A 66 9.10 30.90 -7.69
C SER A 66 10.47 31.37 -8.18
N LYS A 67 11.36 31.76 -7.25
CA LYS A 67 12.74 32.20 -7.53
C LYS A 67 13.74 31.04 -7.73
N LYS A 68 13.35 29.80 -7.44
CA LYS A 68 14.19 28.62 -7.71
C LYS A 68 14.14 28.31 -9.21
N SER A 69 15.25 27.83 -9.76
CA SER A 69 15.34 27.43 -11.17
C SER A 69 14.64 26.10 -11.41
N ASP A 70 14.27 25.82 -12.67
CA ASP A 70 13.76 24.50 -13.07
C ASP A 70 14.75 23.39 -12.73
N GLN A 71 16.05 23.65 -12.96
CA GLN A 71 17.12 22.70 -12.65
C GLN A 71 17.16 22.34 -11.15
N PHE A 72 16.87 23.28 -10.25
CA PHE A 72 16.78 22.97 -8.82
C PHE A 72 15.72 21.89 -8.55
N PHE A 73 14.56 21.97 -9.20
CA PHE A 73 13.50 20.97 -9.03
C PHE A 73 13.86 19.65 -9.70
N VAL A 74 14.46 19.66 -10.89
CA VAL A 74 14.97 18.45 -11.54
C VAL A 74 15.97 17.73 -10.65
N ASP A 75 16.95 18.46 -10.10
CA ASP A 75 17.96 17.91 -9.18
C ASP A 75 17.32 17.42 -7.88
N ALA A 76 16.32 18.14 -7.36
CA ALA A 76 15.57 17.73 -6.18
C ALA A 76 14.82 16.41 -6.38
N PHE A 77 14.38 16.13 -7.60
CA PHE A 77 13.79 14.86 -8.00
C PHE A 77 14.82 13.80 -8.39
N GLY A 78 16.12 14.09 -8.28
CA GLY A 78 17.21 13.15 -8.55
C GLY A 78 17.65 13.10 -10.01
N GLY A 79 17.37 14.16 -10.78
CA GLY A 79 17.78 14.31 -12.17
C GLY A 79 16.73 13.85 -13.18
N GLU A 80 16.98 14.19 -14.45
CA GLU A 80 16.08 13.97 -15.58
C GLU A 80 15.65 12.50 -15.76
N GLU A 81 16.60 11.57 -15.61
CA GLU A 81 16.31 10.13 -15.74
C GLU A 81 15.28 9.67 -14.70
N ARG A 82 15.41 10.14 -13.46
CA ARG A 82 14.49 9.78 -12.38
C ARG A 82 13.13 10.44 -12.55
N VAL A 83 13.09 11.71 -12.98
CA VAL A 83 11.84 12.40 -13.35
C VAL A 83 11.11 11.63 -14.46
N ALA A 84 11.82 11.23 -15.52
CA ALA A 84 11.25 10.44 -16.61
C ALA A 84 10.73 9.07 -16.12
N ARG A 85 11.42 8.43 -15.15
CA ARG A 85 10.96 7.18 -14.56
C ARG A 85 9.70 7.34 -13.70
N LEU A 86 9.61 8.41 -12.92
CA LEU A 86 8.41 8.77 -12.16
C LEU A 86 7.25 9.10 -13.10
N LYS A 87 7.50 9.79 -14.21
CA LYS A 87 6.48 10.04 -15.22
C LYS A 87 5.88 8.74 -15.76
N LYS A 88 6.73 7.78 -16.16
CA LYS A 88 6.29 6.44 -16.60
C LYS A 88 5.50 5.70 -15.52
N HIS A 89 5.88 5.86 -14.24
CA HIS A 89 5.14 5.29 -13.12
C HIS A 89 3.71 5.82 -13.06
N PHE A 90 3.54 7.14 -13.07
CA PHE A 90 2.21 7.75 -13.01
C PHE A 90 1.38 7.52 -14.28
N GLU A 91 2.01 7.44 -15.46
CA GLU A 91 1.33 7.02 -16.70
C GLU A 91 0.74 5.61 -16.57
N ARG A 92 1.48 4.65 -16.00
CA ARG A 92 1.00 3.28 -15.76
C ARG A 92 -0.16 3.26 -14.76
N LEU A 93 -0.05 4.00 -13.66
CA LEU A 93 -1.14 4.13 -12.68
C LEU A 93 -2.40 4.73 -13.31
N THR A 94 -2.24 5.77 -14.13
CA THR A 94 -3.33 6.44 -14.84
C THR A 94 -4.02 5.50 -15.83
N GLN A 95 -3.25 4.73 -16.61
CA GLN A 95 -3.78 3.74 -17.55
C GLN A 95 -4.57 2.62 -16.85
N ALA A 96 -4.24 2.34 -15.59
CA ALA A 96 -4.95 1.39 -14.75
C ALA A 96 -6.06 2.04 -13.91
N GLU A 97 -6.40 3.30 -14.18
CA GLU A 97 -7.45 4.06 -13.48
C GLU A 97 -7.20 4.21 -11.96
N VAL A 98 -5.93 4.16 -11.55
CA VAL A 98 -5.49 4.35 -10.16
C VAL A 98 -5.28 5.83 -9.90
N LYS A 99 -5.98 6.36 -8.90
CA LYS A 99 -5.83 7.75 -8.49
C LYS A 99 -4.51 7.95 -7.75
N CYS A 100 -3.93 9.13 -7.89
CA CYS A 100 -2.77 9.56 -7.11
C CYS A 100 -3.16 10.77 -6.25
N SER A 101 -2.76 10.75 -4.97
CA SER A 101 -2.98 11.83 -4.02
C SER A 101 -1.72 12.07 -3.19
N ILE A 102 -1.48 13.30 -2.77
CA ILE A 102 -0.33 13.67 -1.93
C ILE A 102 -0.84 14.16 -0.57
N VAL A 103 -0.28 13.61 0.51
CA VAL A 103 -0.51 14.07 1.88
C VAL A 103 0.83 14.36 2.53
N SER A 104 1.16 15.64 2.68
CA SER A 104 2.50 16.08 3.07
C SER A 104 2.50 17.20 4.10
N TYR A 105 3.59 17.30 4.85
CA TYR A 105 3.85 18.42 5.75
C TYR A 105 4.48 19.64 5.03
N GLY A 106 4.75 19.55 3.74
CA GLY A 106 5.10 20.72 2.91
C GLY A 106 3.89 21.61 2.61
N TYR A 107 4.13 22.84 2.12
CA TYR A 107 3.06 23.73 1.66
C TYR A 107 2.48 23.28 0.31
N SER A 108 1.16 23.30 0.17
CA SER A 108 0.46 22.89 -1.05
C SER A 108 0.95 23.65 -2.29
N ALA A 109 1.22 24.96 -2.17
CA ALA A 109 1.73 25.76 -3.27
C ALA A 109 3.12 25.30 -3.74
N VAL A 110 4.04 25.02 -2.80
CA VAL A 110 5.39 24.53 -3.11
C VAL A 110 5.37 23.14 -3.73
N ILE A 111 4.53 22.24 -3.21
CA ILE A 111 4.37 20.89 -3.77
C ILE A 111 3.87 20.99 -5.22
N LYS A 112 2.83 21.80 -5.45
CA LYS A 112 2.27 22.02 -6.80
C LYS A 112 3.30 22.61 -7.75
N GLU A 113 4.00 23.67 -7.33
CA GLU A 113 5.05 24.30 -8.14
C GLU A 113 6.16 23.30 -8.47
N SER A 114 6.60 22.51 -7.50
CA SER A 114 7.62 21.49 -7.71
C SER A 114 7.18 20.47 -8.77
N LEU A 115 5.94 19.97 -8.69
CA LEU A 115 5.38 19.03 -9.66
C LEU A 115 5.17 19.66 -11.05
N ILE A 116 4.76 20.92 -11.12
CA ILE A 116 4.62 21.67 -12.38
C ILE A 116 5.98 21.74 -13.08
N ARG A 117 7.02 22.14 -12.34
CA ARG A 117 8.37 22.37 -12.86
C ARG A 117 9.04 21.11 -13.41
N VAL A 118 8.68 19.94 -12.90
CA VAL A 118 9.16 18.64 -13.41
C VAL A 118 8.14 17.91 -14.29
N GLY A 119 7.02 18.55 -14.65
CA GLY A 119 6.02 18.00 -15.57
C GLY A 119 5.26 16.78 -15.05
N LEU A 120 5.01 16.73 -13.73
CA LEU A 120 4.29 15.62 -13.06
C LEU A 120 2.92 16.03 -12.50
N ILE A 121 2.57 17.32 -12.52
CA ILE A 121 1.33 17.82 -11.88
C ILE A 121 0.05 17.21 -12.48
N ASP A 122 0.02 16.93 -13.79
CA ASP A 122 -1.18 16.49 -14.50
C ASP A 122 -1.64 15.06 -14.12
N PHE A 123 -0.81 14.32 -13.39
CA PHE A 123 -1.17 13.01 -12.84
C PHE A 123 -1.97 13.09 -11.54
N PHE A 124 -2.12 14.28 -10.97
CA PHE A 124 -2.85 14.51 -9.73
C PHE A 124 -4.10 15.35 -10.02
N ALA A 125 -5.25 14.92 -9.49
CA ALA A 125 -6.44 15.76 -9.52
C ALA A 125 -6.19 17.07 -8.76
N LYS A 126 -6.89 18.14 -9.15
CA LYS A 126 -6.68 19.51 -8.63
C LYS A 126 -6.76 19.60 -7.10
N ASP A 127 -7.61 18.78 -6.50
CA ASP A 127 -7.91 18.68 -5.07
C ASP A 127 -7.16 17.55 -4.36
N ALA A 128 -6.35 16.75 -5.08
CA ALA A 128 -5.63 15.60 -4.52
C ALA A 128 -4.26 15.95 -3.89
N ILE A 129 -4.00 17.22 -3.54
CA ILE A 129 -2.72 17.65 -2.95
C ILE A 129 -2.97 18.37 -1.63
N PHE A 130 -2.76 17.65 -0.54
CA PHE A 130 -2.94 18.09 0.84
C PHE A 130 -1.59 18.44 1.46
N GLY A 131 -1.25 19.72 1.46
CA GLY A 131 -0.13 20.28 2.21
C GLY A 131 -0.53 20.68 3.63
N ARG A 132 0.44 21.11 4.44
CA ARG A 132 0.23 21.57 5.83
C ARG A 132 -0.78 22.70 5.99
N ASP A 133 -0.95 23.48 4.93
CA ASP A 133 -1.85 24.61 4.81
C ASP A 133 -3.26 24.20 4.35
N SER A 134 -3.46 22.93 3.97
CA SER A 134 -4.78 22.39 3.65
C SER A 134 -5.69 22.32 4.88
N GLU A 135 -6.98 22.59 4.67
CA GLU A 135 -7.97 22.54 5.74
C GLU A 135 -8.11 21.13 6.35
N ALA A 136 -7.93 20.08 5.55
CA ALA A 136 -7.97 18.70 6.03
C ALA A 136 -6.84 18.41 7.03
N LEU A 137 -5.58 18.71 6.69
CA LEU A 137 -4.45 18.48 7.60
C LEU A 137 -4.53 19.35 8.86
N LYS A 138 -4.92 20.62 8.73
CA LYS A 138 -5.14 21.51 9.89
C LYS A 138 -6.19 20.96 10.84
N ARG A 139 -7.36 20.56 10.30
CA ARG A 139 -8.49 20.01 11.08
C ARG A 139 -8.06 18.78 11.88
N PHE A 140 -7.22 17.92 11.30
CA PHE A 140 -6.71 16.73 11.96
C PHE A 140 -5.38 16.93 12.70
N ARG A 141 -4.99 18.17 13.01
CA ARG A 141 -3.75 18.48 13.76
C ARG A 141 -2.53 17.79 13.15
N MET A 142 -2.42 17.83 11.83
CA MET A 142 -1.34 17.23 11.04
C MET A 142 -1.33 15.68 11.03
N ALA A 143 -2.40 15.01 11.45
CA ALA A 143 -2.48 13.56 11.37
C ALA A 143 -2.79 13.07 9.94
N LYS A 144 -1.75 12.75 9.14
CA LYS A 144 -1.91 12.28 7.75
C LYS A 144 -2.88 11.12 7.60
N HIS A 145 -2.76 10.12 8.47
CA HIS A 145 -3.63 8.93 8.47
C HIS A 145 -5.12 9.30 8.59
N LYS A 146 -5.49 10.39 9.28
CA LYS A 146 -6.88 10.86 9.35
C LYS A 146 -7.36 11.49 8.04
N VAL A 147 -6.50 12.25 7.35
CA VAL A 147 -6.80 12.77 6.00
C VAL A 147 -7.02 11.62 5.03
N ILE A 148 -6.12 10.64 5.03
CA ILE A 148 -6.24 9.43 4.19
C ILE A 148 -7.55 8.69 4.48
N SER A 149 -7.89 8.49 5.76
CA SER A 149 -9.15 7.85 6.15
C SER A 149 -10.39 8.62 5.68
N GLU A 150 -10.37 9.96 5.70
CA GLU A 150 -11.46 10.82 5.23
C GLU A 150 -11.62 10.72 3.70
N GLU A 151 -10.51 10.75 2.96
CA GLU A 151 -10.49 10.60 1.50
C GLU A 151 -10.99 9.22 1.07
N MET A 152 -10.55 8.16 1.76
CA MET A 152 -11.02 6.79 1.51
C MET A 152 -12.51 6.64 1.79
N GLY A 153 -13.01 7.22 2.88
CA GLY A 153 -14.43 7.22 3.21
C GLY A 153 -15.28 7.93 2.15
N SER A 154 -14.83 9.11 1.72
CA SER A 154 -15.51 9.90 0.68
C SER A 154 -15.50 9.20 -0.69
N GLY A 155 -14.45 8.43 -0.98
CA GLY A 155 -14.31 7.66 -2.23
C GLY A 155 -14.90 6.25 -2.21
N ASN A 156 -15.46 5.80 -1.08
CA ASN A 156 -15.85 4.40 -0.84
C ASN A 156 -14.74 3.42 -1.25
N ILE A 157 -13.53 3.66 -0.71
CA ILE A 157 -12.31 2.89 -0.99
C ILE A 157 -12.01 2.01 0.22
N GLY A 158 -11.97 0.68 0.03
CA GLY A 158 -11.61 -0.25 1.08
C GLY A 158 -10.11 -0.28 1.39
N HIS A 159 -9.74 -0.85 2.54
CA HIS A 159 -8.35 -1.02 3.00
C HIS A 159 -7.40 -1.59 1.93
N GLU A 160 -7.81 -2.68 1.28
CA GLU A 160 -7.01 -3.35 0.24
C GLU A 160 -6.92 -2.56 -1.08
N GLU A 161 -7.82 -1.60 -1.30
CA GLU A 161 -7.90 -0.80 -2.52
C GLU A 161 -7.02 0.47 -2.44
N ALA A 162 -6.36 0.71 -1.31
CA ALA A 162 -5.50 1.87 -1.10
C ALA A 162 -4.12 1.47 -0.57
N ILE A 163 -3.11 2.27 -0.89
CA ILE A 163 -1.79 2.17 -0.29
C ILE A 163 -1.23 3.56 0.04
N PHE A 164 -0.65 3.70 1.23
CA PHE A 164 0.06 4.90 1.66
C PHE A 164 1.57 4.70 1.61
N VAL A 165 2.25 5.62 0.95
CA VAL A 165 3.68 5.60 0.70
C VAL A 165 4.31 6.80 1.38
N ASP A 166 5.18 6.58 2.35
CA ASP A 166 5.79 7.67 3.15
C ASP A 166 7.20 7.23 3.58
N ASP A 167 8.10 8.19 3.78
CA ASP A 167 9.48 7.96 4.21
C ASP A 167 9.64 7.94 5.74
N SER A 168 8.62 8.41 6.47
CA SER A 168 8.56 8.46 7.92
C SER A 168 7.93 7.18 8.47
N LYS A 169 8.73 6.43 9.23
CA LYS A 169 8.27 5.25 9.95
C LYS A 169 7.07 5.53 10.84
N GLU A 170 7.06 6.69 11.51
CA GLU A 170 5.97 7.10 12.40
C GLU A 170 4.65 7.30 11.65
N ASN A 171 4.68 7.90 10.46
CA ASN A 171 3.48 8.08 9.64
C ASN A 171 2.93 6.72 9.16
N ILE A 172 3.84 5.83 8.75
CA ILE A 172 3.51 4.46 8.34
C ILE A 172 2.90 3.66 9.49
N GLU A 173 3.53 3.67 10.66
CA GLU A 173 3.05 2.96 11.86
C GLU A 173 1.67 3.45 12.29
N LYS A 174 1.45 4.76 12.38
CA LYS A 174 0.13 5.32 12.71
C LYS A 174 -0.96 4.90 11.73
N CYS A 175 -0.63 4.79 10.44
CA CYS A 175 -1.58 4.37 9.41
C CYS A 175 -1.90 2.87 9.52
N ALA A 176 -0.87 2.05 9.75
CA ALA A 176 -1.00 0.60 9.91
C ALA A 176 -1.73 0.21 11.20
N GLU A 177 -1.37 0.81 12.34
CA GLU A 177 -2.02 0.57 13.64
C GLU A 177 -3.51 0.95 13.62
N ALA A 178 -3.87 1.99 12.87
CA ALA A 178 -5.25 2.40 12.69
C ALA A 178 -6.02 1.56 11.66
N GLY A 179 -5.36 0.64 10.95
CA GLY A 179 -5.99 -0.25 9.96
C GLY A 179 -6.63 0.50 8.79
N ILE A 180 -6.05 1.62 8.35
CA ILE A 180 -6.66 2.49 7.34
C ILE A 180 -6.47 1.95 5.92
N CYS A 181 -5.22 1.69 5.53
CA CYS A 181 -4.87 1.12 4.23
C CYS A 181 -3.55 0.37 4.30
N ARG A 182 -3.19 -0.31 3.21
CA ARG A 182 -1.86 -0.88 3.05
C ARG A 182 -0.80 0.23 3.12
N THR A 183 0.43 -0.12 3.49
CA THR A 183 1.51 0.85 3.64
C THR A 183 2.79 0.40 2.97
N LEU A 184 3.57 1.34 2.44
CA LEU A 184 4.90 1.14 1.89
C LEU A 184 5.88 2.18 2.45
N HIS A 185 6.86 1.73 3.23
CA HIS A 185 7.87 2.62 3.82
C HIS A 185 9.04 2.84 2.86
N VAL A 186 9.35 4.10 2.54
CA VAL A 186 10.56 4.50 1.81
C VAL A 186 11.72 4.68 2.79
N HIS A 187 12.37 3.57 3.16
CA HIS A 187 13.40 3.55 4.20
C HIS A 187 14.61 4.46 3.93
N GLU A 188 15.01 4.61 2.68
CA GLU A 188 16.23 5.33 2.30
C GLU A 188 16.08 6.85 2.44
N ARG A 189 14.85 7.37 2.53
CA ARG A 189 14.54 8.80 2.55
C ARG A 189 15.23 9.57 1.40
N ARG A 190 15.30 8.92 0.25
CA ARG A 190 15.93 9.39 -1.00
C ARG A 190 15.02 9.13 -2.20
N GLY A 191 13.72 9.22 -1.95
CA GLY A 191 12.69 8.98 -2.92
C GLY A 191 12.45 7.50 -3.20
N LEU A 192 11.34 7.20 -3.87
CA LEU A 192 10.98 5.84 -4.31
C LEU A 192 12.07 5.27 -5.21
N THR A 193 12.47 4.03 -4.90
CA THR A 193 13.40 3.23 -5.70
C THR A 193 12.68 2.51 -6.84
N GLU A 194 13.44 1.97 -7.80
CA GLU A 194 12.86 1.13 -8.87
C GLU A 194 12.03 -0.02 -8.32
N LYS A 195 12.51 -0.68 -7.25
CA LYS A 195 11.77 -1.77 -6.60
C LYS A 195 10.43 -1.31 -6.05
N ASN A 196 10.36 -0.11 -5.47
CA ASN A 196 9.12 0.45 -4.96
C ASN A 196 8.14 0.78 -6.09
N LEU A 197 8.63 1.41 -7.17
CA LEU A 197 7.81 1.78 -8.32
C LEU A 197 7.23 0.54 -9.00
N VAL A 198 8.07 -0.47 -9.27
CA VAL A 198 7.64 -1.75 -9.86
C VAL A 198 6.65 -2.48 -8.95
N PHE A 199 6.86 -2.45 -7.63
CA PHE A 199 5.89 -3.03 -6.69
C PHE A 199 4.51 -2.38 -6.83
N LEU A 200 4.44 -1.04 -6.76
CA LEU A 200 3.20 -0.29 -6.89
C LEU A 200 2.51 -0.51 -8.26
N GLU A 201 3.30 -0.59 -9.33
CA GLU A 201 2.79 -0.87 -10.69
C GLU A 201 2.27 -2.30 -10.85
N ASN A 202 2.86 -3.27 -10.15
CA ASN A 202 2.47 -4.68 -10.27
C ASN A 202 1.30 -5.08 -9.36
N GLU A 203 1.00 -4.33 -8.30
CA GLU A 203 -0.24 -4.49 -7.53
C GLU A 203 -1.51 -4.32 -8.41
N LEU A 204 -1.35 -3.80 -9.63
CA LEU A 204 -2.38 -3.67 -10.66
C LEU A 204 -2.63 -4.95 -11.45
N MET A 205 -1.66 -5.86 -11.48
CA MET A 205 -1.67 -7.05 -12.34
C MET A 205 -2.24 -8.30 -11.64
N LYS A 206 -2.57 -8.21 -10.34
CA LYS A 206 -3.25 -9.29 -9.61
C LYS A 206 -4.73 -9.27 -9.99
N LYS A 207 -5.07 -10.02 -11.05
CA LYS A 207 -6.44 -10.39 -11.45
C LYS A 207 -6.89 -11.67 -10.76
#